data_AF-A0A6H1KL60-F1
#
_entry.id   AF-A0A6H1KL60-F1
#
_cell.length_a   1.000
_cell.length_b   1.000
_cell.length_c   1.000
_cell.angle_alpha   90.00
_cell.angle_beta   90.00
_cell.angle_gamma   90.00
#
_symmetry.space_group_name_H-M   'P 1'
#
loop_
_entity.id
_entity.type
_entity.pdbx_description
1 polymer ?
#
loop_
_entity_poly.entity_id
_entity_poly.type
_entity_poly.pdbx_seq_one_letter_code
_entity_poly.pdbx_strand_id
1 'polypeptide(L)'
;MISWFAATARVEEPMKFDEIKASFWSGHTYGVQPALTQATVADAERVLGLRLPESLLDLLRVQNGGGVTADRDAFPTHQPTSWSEDHIPFTELMGIGTGGHGLSLLDTPYLVEEWGLPSPVVLLSGDGHHWIGLDYRAYSALGEPSVTWFDTDSGAELPLAADFRAFVEGLQPLSRFE
;
A
#
# COMPACT_ATOMS: atom_id res chain seq x y z
N MET A 1 36.52 36.75 -13.80
CA MET A 1 35.45 35.85 -14.29
C MET A 1 35.43 34.61 -13.40
N ILE A 2 34.49 34.52 -12.45
CA ILE A 2 34.11 33.23 -11.86
C ILE A 2 32.60 33.31 -11.66
N SER A 3 31.86 32.63 -12.53
CA SER A 3 30.42 32.46 -12.44
C SER A 3 30.15 31.28 -11.50
N TRP A 4 29.58 31.56 -10.33
CA TRP A 4 28.98 30.54 -9.49
C TRP A 4 27.56 30.28 -9.99
N PHE A 5 27.34 29.18 -10.69
CA PHE A 5 26.00 28.62 -10.83
C PHE A 5 25.75 27.75 -9.60
N ALA A 6 25.03 28.29 -8.61
CA ALA A 6 24.37 27.46 -7.63
C ALA A 6 23.23 26.73 -8.37
N ALA A 7 23.40 25.43 -8.58
CA ALA A 7 22.29 24.57 -8.95
C ALA A 7 21.38 24.48 -7.71
N THR A 8 20.34 25.32 -7.67
CA THR A 8 19.25 25.15 -6.72
C THR A 8 18.61 23.81 -7.05
N ALA A 9 18.86 22.79 -6.21
CA ALA A 9 18.07 21.57 -6.23
C ALA A 9 16.61 22.01 -6.07
N ARG A 10 15.79 21.80 -7.09
CA ARG A 10 14.35 21.98 -6.96
C ARG A 10 13.93 20.98 -5.90
N VAL A 11 13.42 21.48 -4.78
CA VAL A 11 12.58 20.66 -3.91
C VAL A 11 11.38 20.33 -4.79
N GLU A 12 11.33 19.11 -5.32
CA GLU A 12 10.14 18.62 -6.00
C GLU A 12 9.02 18.67 -4.97
N GLU A 13 7.99 19.48 -5.25
CA GLU A 13 6.80 19.46 -4.42
C GLU A 13 6.23 18.04 -4.44
N PRO A 14 5.84 17.47 -3.29
CA PRO A 14 5.26 16.14 -3.26
C PRO A 14 4.04 16.12 -4.19
N MET A 15 4.05 15.19 -5.16
CA MET A 15 2.93 15.01 -6.07
C MET A 15 1.67 14.71 -5.27
N LYS A 16 0.56 15.34 -5.65
CA LYS A 16 -0.71 15.13 -4.97
C LYS A 16 -1.29 13.77 -5.37
N PHE A 17 -2.09 13.19 -4.47
CA PHE A 17 -2.75 11.89 -4.71
C PHE A 17 -3.42 11.76 -6.09
N ASP A 18 -4.11 12.79 -6.58
CA ASP A 18 -4.78 12.75 -7.89
C ASP A 18 -3.82 12.61 -9.07
N GLU A 19 -2.61 13.17 -8.97
CA GLU A 19 -1.57 13.04 -9.99
C GLU A 19 -0.97 11.63 -9.95
N ILE A 20 -0.68 11.12 -8.74
CA ILE A 20 -0.16 9.77 -8.52
C ILE A 20 -1.13 8.73 -9.07
N LYS A 21 -2.42 8.88 -8.76
CA LYS A 21 -3.49 7.97 -9.21
C LYS A 21 -3.50 7.75 -10.72
N ALA A 22 -3.17 8.76 -11.52
CA ALA A 22 -3.16 8.67 -12.97
C ALA A 22 -2.02 7.81 -13.54
N SER A 23 -0.94 7.60 -12.79
CA SER A 23 0.27 6.89 -13.23
C SER A 23 0.73 5.80 -12.25
N PHE A 24 -0.11 5.41 -11.30
CA PHE A 24 0.25 4.51 -10.21
C PHE A 24 0.56 3.07 -10.67
N TRP A 25 -0.15 2.60 -11.70
CA TRP A 25 -0.10 1.21 -12.15
C TRP A 25 1.00 0.99 -13.20
N SER A 26 1.75 -0.10 -13.07
CA SER A 26 2.85 -0.46 -13.97
C SER A 26 2.43 -0.91 -15.38
N GLY A 27 1.13 -1.16 -15.59
CA GLY A 27 0.59 -1.76 -16.83
C GLY A 27 0.69 -3.29 -16.90
N HIS A 28 1.34 -3.94 -15.93
CA HIS A 28 1.30 -5.40 -15.81
C HIS A 28 -0.07 -5.87 -15.33
N THR A 29 -0.55 -6.99 -15.89
CA THR A 29 -1.91 -7.49 -15.63
C THR A 29 -1.97 -8.65 -14.61
N TYR A 30 -0.82 -9.11 -14.10
CA TYR A 30 -0.80 -10.10 -13.02
C TYR A 30 -1.34 -9.46 -11.73
N GLY A 31 -2.12 -10.18 -10.93
CA GLY A 31 -2.76 -9.62 -9.74
C GLY A 31 -4.00 -8.75 -10.01
N VAL A 32 -4.27 -8.37 -11.26
CA VAL A 32 -5.43 -7.53 -11.60
C VAL A 32 -6.73 -8.33 -11.47
N GLN A 33 -7.61 -7.84 -10.62
CA GLN A 33 -8.97 -8.36 -10.42
C GLN A 33 -9.95 -7.73 -11.43
N PRO A 34 -11.17 -8.31 -11.60
CA PRO A 34 -12.22 -7.69 -12.42
C PRO A 34 -12.50 -6.23 -12.01
N ALA A 35 -12.97 -5.42 -12.96
CA ALA A 35 -13.25 -4.00 -12.71
C ALA A 35 -14.11 -3.79 -11.45
N LEU A 36 -13.71 -2.83 -10.62
CA LEU A 36 -14.34 -2.60 -9.32
C LEU A 36 -15.76 -2.05 -9.52
N THR A 37 -16.75 -2.67 -8.87
CA THR A 37 -18.14 -2.19 -8.84
C THR A 37 -18.56 -1.88 -7.42
N GLN A 38 -19.60 -1.05 -7.26
CA GLN A 38 -20.17 -0.77 -5.94
C GLN A 38 -20.64 -2.05 -5.22
N ALA A 39 -21.18 -3.03 -5.96
CA ALA A 39 -21.59 -4.30 -5.40
C ALA A 39 -20.38 -5.11 -4.87
N THR A 40 -19.27 -5.12 -5.62
CA THR A 40 -18.03 -5.80 -5.19
C THR A 40 -17.43 -5.13 -3.95
N VAL A 41 -17.46 -3.80 -3.87
CA VAL A 41 -17.01 -3.06 -2.68
C VAL A 41 -17.88 -3.38 -1.47
N ALA A 42 -19.20 -3.29 -1.61
CA ALA A 42 -20.12 -3.58 -0.52
C ALA A 42 -19.97 -5.03 0.00
N ASP A 43 -19.73 -5.97 -0.92
CA ASP A 43 -19.47 -7.36 -0.55
C ASP A 43 -18.14 -7.52 0.18
N ALA A 44 -17.09 -6.86 -0.28
CA ALA A 44 -15.78 -6.88 0.37
C ALA A 44 -15.83 -6.30 1.78
N GLU A 45 -16.43 -5.12 1.95
CA GLU A 45 -16.59 -4.50 3.28
C GLU A 45 -17.43 -5.38 4.22
N ARG A 46 -18.43 -6.08 3.69
CA ARG A 46 -19.24 -7.06 4.45
C ARG A 46 -18.41 -8.28 4.86
N VAL A 47 -17.59 -8.82 3.98
CA VAL A 47 -16.72 -9.99 4.25
C VAL A 47 -15.63 -9.63 5.26
N LEU A 48 -15.00 -8.46 5.09
CA LEU A 48 -13.94 -7.96 5.97
C LEU A 48 -14.49 -7.44 7.30
N GLY A 49 -15.78 -7.09 7.37
CA GLY A 49 -16.40 -6.47 8.54
C GLY A 49 -15.93 -5.04 8.80
N LEU A 50 -15.32 -4.39 7.81
CA LEU A 50 -14.66 -3.09 7.91
C LEU A 50 -15.00 -2.23 6.70
N ARG A 51 -15.02 -0.91 6.90
CA ARG A 51 -15.11 0.05 5.78
C ARG A 51 -13.72 0.30 5.22
N LEU A 52 -13.58 0.24 3.90
CA LEU A 52 -12.32 0.50 3.22
C LEU A 52 -12.11 2.02 3.04
N PRO A 53 -10.87 2.53 3.11
CA PRO A 53 -10.59 3.94 2.86
C PRO A 53 -11.04 4.36 1.45
N GLU A 54 -11.66 5.53 1.29
CA GLU A 54 -12.09 6.00 -0.04
C GLU A 54 -10.89 6.24 -0.97
N SER A 55 -9.74 6.63 -0.42
CA SER A 55 -8.50 6.77 -1.18
C SER A 55 -8.03 5.44 -1.79
N LEU A 56 -8.16 4.33 -1.06
CA LEU A 56 -7.90 3.00 -1.62
C LEU A 56 -8.88 2.67 -2.75
N LEU A 57 -10.18 2.91 -2.52
CA LEU A 57 -11.21 2.65 -3.52
C LEU A 57 -11.00 3.50 -4.79
N ASP A 58 -10.54 4.74 -4.66
CA ASP A 58 -10.22 5.61 -5.79
C ASP A 58 -9.10 5.06 -6.66
N LEU A 59 -8.04 4.48 -6.08
CA LEU A 59 -7.00 3.79 -6.85
C LEU A 59 -7.54 2.52 -7.51
N LEU A 60 -8.29 1.71 -6.77
CA LEU A 60 -8.83 0.44 -7.26
C LEU A 60 -9.89 0.61 -8.36
N ARG A 61 -10.55 1.78 -8.42
CA ARG A 61 -11.45 2.16 -9.53
C ARG A 61 -10.69 2.40 -10.84
N VAL A 62 -9.41 2.81 -10.79
CA VAL A 62 -8.56 2.96 -11.98
C VAL A 62 -8.12 1.59 -12.48
N GLN A 63 -7.58 0.75 -11.58
CA GLN A 63 -7.26 -0.64 -11.84
C GLN A 63 -7.39 -1.43 -10.54
N ASN A 64 -8.11 -2.55 -10.56
CA ASN A 64 -8.43 -3.28 -9.34
C ASN A 64 -7.30 -4.24 -8.95
N GLY A 65 -6.20 -3.69 -8.46
CA GLY A 65 -5.00 -4.41 -8.03
C GLY A 65 -3.97 -4.59 -9.14
N GLY A 66 -2.84 -5.21 -8.81
CA GLY A 66 -1.71 -5.49 -9.70
C GLY A 66 -0.43 -4.73 -9.35
N GLY A 67 0.52 -4.72 -10.28
CA GLY A 67 1.86 -4.14 -10.05
C GLY A 67 1.87 -2.61 -10.01
N VAL A 68 2.62 -2.06 -9.04
CA VAL A 68 2.88 -0.63 -8.84
C VAL A 68 4.01 -0.17 -9.78
N THR A 69 3.93 1.07 -10.24
CA THR A 69 4.97 1.68 -11.09
C THR A 69 6.33 1.75 -10.38
N ALA A 70 7.42 1.62 -11.14
CA ALA A 70 8.80 1.74 -10.64
C ALA A 70 9.13 3.13 -10.08
N ASP A 71 8.31 4.15 -10.37
CA ASP A 71 8.47 5.48 -9.79
C ASP A 71 7.94 5.57 -8.33
N ARG A 72 7.28 4.52 -7.82
CA ARG A 72 6.51 4.51 -6.57
C ARG A 72 6.52 3.14 -5.86
N ASP A 73 7.49 2.29 -6.13
CA ASP A 73 7.53 0.89 -5.68
C ASP A 73 8.27 0.66 -4.35
N ALA A 74 8.54 1.72 -3.59
CA ALA A 74 9.12 1.64 -2.25
C ALA A 74 8.55 2.71 -1.30
N PHE A 75 8.57 2.43 0.01
CA PHE A 75 8.24 3.40 1.04
C PHE A 75 9.44 3.62 1.99
N PRO A 76 9.87 4.87 2.24
CA PRO A 76 10.98 5.15 3.15
C PRO A 76 10.60 4.84 4.60
N THR A 77 11.55 4.32 5.37
CA THR A 77 11.42 4.10 6.81
C THR A 77 12.49 4.88 7.57
N HIS A 78 12.20 5.22 8.84
CA HIS A 78 13.16 5.91 9.71
C HIS A 78 13.91 4.95 10.66
N GLN A 79 13.61 3.67 10.56
CA GLN A 79 14.24 2.61 11.33
C GLN A 79 14.36 1.35 10.46
N PRO A 80 15.36 0.48 10.73
CA PRO A 80 15.54 -0.76 9.99
C PRO A 80 14.35 -1.70 10.13
N THR A 81 14.08 -2.43 9.05
CA THR A 81 13.20 -3.60 9.02
C THR A 81 14.03 -4.85 8.75
N SER A 82 13.40 -6.03 8.70
CA SER A 82 14.05 -7.25 8.21
C SER A 82 14.44 -7.17 6.73
N TRP A 83 13.80 -6.28 5.97
CA TRP A 83 14.04 -6.09 4.54
C TRP A 83 15.25 -5.19 4.28
N SER A 84 15.29 -4.01 4.89
CA SER A 84 16.38 -3.04 4.68
C SER A 84 16.57 -2.07 5.86
N GLU A 85 17.62 -1.25 5.79
CA GLU A 85 17.92 -0.26 6.83
C GLU A 85 16.99 0.97 6.82
N ASP A 86 16.40 1.34 5.68
CA ASP A 86 15.76 2.63 5.48
C ASP A 86 14.55 2.65 4.52
N HIS A 87 14.08 1.49 4.04
CA HIS A 87 12.89 1.37 3.20
C HIS A 87 12.23 -0.01 3.24
N ILE A 88 11.06 -0.09 2.63
CA ILE A 88 10.34 -1.34 2.35
C ILE A 88 9.82 -1.35 0.90
N PRO A 89 9.67 -2.51 0.26
CA PRO A 89 9.11 -2.60 -1.08
C PRO A 89 7.59 -2.48 -1.04
N PHE A 90 7.01 -1.86 -2.06
CA PHE A 90 5.57 -1.84 -2.32
C PHE A 90 5.34 -2.00 -3.83
N THR A 91 5.70 -3.17 -4.34
CA THR A 91 5.76 -3.47 -5.77
C THR A 91 4.40 -3.89 -6.35
N GLU A 92 3.44 -4.23 -5.50
CA GLU A 92 2.08 -4.59 -5.89
C GLU A 92 1.06 -4.15 -4.84
N LEU A 93 -0.16 -3.87 -5.31
CA LEU A 93 -1.33 -3.64 -4.48
C LEU A 93 -2.36 -4.71 -4.81
N MET A 94 -2.83 -5.44 -3.80
CA MET A 94 -3.91 -6.40 -3.91
C MET A 94 -5.21 -5.72 -4.34
N GLY A 95 -5.95 -6.39 -5.22
CA GLY A 95 -7.28 -5.96 -5.64
C GLY A 95 -8.39 -6.55 -4.78
N ILE A 96 -9.64 -6.25 -5.13
CA ILE A 96 -10.85 -6.81 -4.53
C ILE A 96 -11.52 -7.73 -5.55
N GLY A 97 -11.51 -9.03 -5.29
CA GLY A 97 -12.22 -9.99 -6.13
C GLY A 97 -11.65 -11.40 -6.01
N THR A 98 -12.33 -12.35 -6.65
CA THR A 98 -11.97 -13.78 -6.64
C THR A 98 -11.68 -14.31 -8.06
N GLY A 99 -11.59 -13.41 -9.04
CA GLY A 99 -11.50 -13.76 -10.47
C GLY A 99 -10.12 -13.58 -11.08
N GLY A 100 -9.20 -12.88 -10.40
CA GLY A 100 -7.83 -12.67 -10.82
C GLY A 100 -6.88 -13.77 -10.38
N HIS A 101 -5.66 -13.75 -10.91
CA HIS A 101 -4.56 -14.58 -10.42
C HIS A 101 -3.88 -13.87 -9.25
N GLY A 102 -3.61 -14.59 -8.15
CA GLY A 102 -2.92 -14.06 -6.97
C GLY A 102 -3.87 -13.76 -5.81
N LEU A 103 -3.31 -13.19 -4.74
CA LEU A 103 -4.03 -12.80 -3.54
C LEU A 103 -4.87 -11.54 -3.77
N SER A 104 -5.91 -11.40 -2.96
CA SER A 104 -6.81 -10.27 -2.93
C SER A 104 -7.04 -9.80 -1.50
N LEU A 105 -7.61 -8.60 -1.34
CA LEU A 105 -8.05 -8.11 -0.03
C LEU A 105 -8.97 -9.10 0.69
N LEU A 106 -9.78 -9.87 -0.07
CA LEU A 106 -10.74 -10.84 0.49
C LEU A 106 -10.06 -12.04 1.15
N ASP A 107 -8.78 -12.29 0.84
CA ASP A 107 -8.00 -13.36 1.46
C ASP A 107 -7.46 -12.97 2.84
N THR A 108 -7.60 -11.69 3.23
CA THR A 108 -7.08 -11.19 4.51
C THR A 108 -7.49 -12.04 5.72
N PRO A 109 -8.76 -12.44 5.93
CA PRO A 109 -9.13 -13.20 7.11
C PRO A 109 -8.36 -14.53 7.23
N TYR A 110 -8.17 -15.22 6.10
CA TYR A 110 -7.40 -16.46 6.05
C TYR A 110 -5.90 -16.19 6.32
N LEU A 111 -5.32 -15.18 5.68
CA LEU A 111 -3.90 -14.85 5.82
C LEU A 111 -3.55 -14.37 7.23
N VAL A 112 -4.44 -13.60 7.86
CA VAL A 112 -4.27 -13.15 9.25
C VAL A 112 -4.24 -14.34 10.22
N GLU A 113 -5.10 -15.34 10.00
CA GLU A 113 -5.09 -16.58 10.80
C GLU A 113 -3.85 -17.43 10.53
N GLU A 114 -3.54 -17.68 9.26
CA GLU A 114 -2.41 -18.52 8.83
C GLU A 114 -1.07 -18.00 9.38
N TRP A 115 -0.86 -16.69 9.32
CA TRP A 115 0.40 -16.05 9.70
C TRP A 115 0.38 -15.47 11.12
N GLY A 116 -0.71 -15.65 11.87
CA GLY A 116 -0.83 -15.17 13.25
C GLY A 116 -0.72 -13.64 13.37
N LEU A 117 -1.16 -12.90 12.34
CA LEU A 117 -1.07 -11.45 12.29
C LEU A 117 -2.04 -10.81 13.29
N PRO A 118 -1.74 -9.58 13.74
CA PRO A 118 -2.69 -8.82 14.54
C PRO A 118 -4.01 -8.55 13.79
N SER A 119 -5.08 -8.33 14.54
CA SER A 119 -6.43 -8.11 14.01
C SER A 119 -7.16 -7.04 14.84
N PRO A 120 -8.01 -6.19 14.24
CA PRO A 120 -8.39 -6.16 12.82
C PRO A 120 -7.38 -5.45 11.91
N VAL A 121 -7.05 -6.09 10.78
CA VAL A 121 -6.24 -5.51 9.68
C VAL A 121 -6.81 -5.91 8.30
N VAL A 122 -6.51 -5.13 7.26
CA VAL A 122 -6.78 -5.47 5.85
C VAL A 122 -5.46 -5.46 5.08
N LEU A 123 -5.05 -6.59 4.51
CA LEU A 123 -3.76 -6.71 3.82
C LEU A 123 -3.80 -6.07 2.44
N LEU A 124 -2.74 -5.32 2.12
CA LEU A 124 -2.58 -4.59 0.87
C LEU A 124 -1.54 -5.24 -0.04
N SER A 125 -0.50 -5.84 0.53
CA SER A 125 0.63 -6.44 -0.18
C SER A 125 1.43 -7.33 0.77
N GLY A 126 2.16 -8.31 0.24
CA GLY A 126 3.02 -9.18 1.02
C GLY A 126 3.18 -10.57 0.41
N ASP A 127 4.14 -11.32 0.93
CA ASP A 127 4.55 -12.63 0.38
C ASP A 127 4.58 -13.76 1.43
N GLY A 128 4.20 -13.45 2.68
CA GLY A 128 4.26 -14.36 3.82
C GLY A 128 5.38 -14.04 4.80
N HIS A 129 6.54 -13.57 4.35
CA HIS A 129 7.62 -13.12 5.23
C HIS A 129 7.30 -11.77 5.86
N HIS A 130 6.66 -10.92 5.07
CA HIS A 130 6.16 -9.64 5.53
C HIS A 130 4.84 -9.27 4.88
N TRP A 131 4.13 -8.35 5.52
CA TRP A 131 2.86 -7.82 5.07
C TRP A 131 2.78 -6.32 5.27
N ILE A 132 2.14 -5.64 4.33
CA ILE A 132 1.72 -4.24 4.48
C ILE A 132 0.20 -4.25 4.55
N GLY A 133 -0.35 -3.64 5.59
CA GLY A 133 -1.80 -3.66 5.83
C GLY A 133 -2.34 -2.38 6.41
N LEU A 134 -3.63 -2.16 6.17
CA LEU A 134 -4.45 -1.20 6.88
C LEU A 134 -4.69 -1.72 8.29
N ASP A 135 -4.22 -1.00 9.30
CA ASP A 135 -4.33 -1.36 10.71
C ASP A 135 -5.51 -0.64 11.36
N TYR A 136 -6.52 -1.42 11.73
CA TYR A 136 -7.75 -0.93 12.34
C TYR A 136 -7.74 -1.08 13.86
N ARG A 137 -6.66 -1.54 14.50
CA ARG A 137 -6.65 -1.74 15.97
C ARG A 137 -6.77 -0.46 16.77
N ALA A 138 -6.23 0.64 16.25
CA ALA A 138 -6.37 1.99 16.82
C ALA A 138 -7.55 2.79 16.23
N TYR A 139 -8.38 2.14 15.39
CA TYR A 139 -9.48 2.77 14.68
C TYR A 139 -10.53 3.32 15.65
N SER A 140 -10.76 4.63 15.58
CA SER A 140 -11.90 5.28 16.25
C SER A 140 -12.98 5.60 15.22
N ALA A 141 -14.23 5.76 15.65
CA ALA A 141 -15.40 5.98 14.80
C ALA A 141 -15.36 7.22 13.88
N LEU A 142 -14.26 7.98 13.86
CA LEU A 142 -14.05 9.21 13.08
C LEU A 142 -12.74 9.22 12.26
N GLY A 143 -11.90 8.18 12.33
CA GLY A 143 -10.58 8.16 11.66
C GLY A 143 -10.48 7.16 10.51
N GLU A 144 -9.46 7.31 9.65
CA GLU A 144 -9.04 6.25 8.72
C GLU A 144 -8.04 5.30 9.42
N PRO A 145 -7.92 4.02 9.01
CA PRO A 145 -6.88 3.12 9.50
C PRO A 145 -5.48 3.60 9.08
N SER A 146 -4.49 3.38 9.94
CA SER A 146 -3.08 3.60 9.58
C SER A 146 -2.58 2.52 8.62
N VAL A 147 -1.45 2.76 7.97
CA VAL A 147 -0.74 1.71 7.21
C VAL A 147 0.46 1.24 8.02
N THR A 148 0.58 -0.07 8.20
CA THR A 148 1.60 -0.71 9.04
C THR A 148 2.29 -1.83 8.27
N TRP A 149 3.61 -1.93 8.45
CA TRP A 149 4.40 -3.10 8.07
C TRP A 149 4.38 -4.13 9.19
N PHE A 150 4.19 -5.39 8.84
CA PHE A 150 4.22 -6.54 9.73
C PHE A 150 5.29 -7.51 9.27
N ASP A 151 6.21 -7.83 10.16
CA ASP A 151 7.21 -8.86 9.96
C ASP A 151 6.72 -10.16 10.60
N THR A 152 6.52 -11.19 9.79
CA THR A 152 5.92 -12.44 10.25
C THR A 152 6.90 -13.27 11.08
N ASP A 153 8.19 -13.24 10.74
CA ASP A 153 9.21 -14.09 11.36
C ASP A 153 9.60 -13.61 12.77
N SER A 154 9.69 -12.30 12.97
CA SER A 154 10.05 -11.67 14.23
C SER A 154 8.85 -11.16 15.04
N GLY A 155 7.69 -10.99 14.40
CA GLY A 155 6.52 -10.33 14.99
C GLY A 155 6.69 -8.82 15.16
N ALA A 156 7.72 -8.23 14.55
CA ALA A 156 7.94 -6.78 14.60
C ALA A 156 6.89 -6.04 13.75
N GLU A 157 6.45 -4.89 14.24
CA GLU A 157 5.49 -4.04 13.56
C GLU A 157 6.07 -2.62 13.42
N LEU A 158 5.87 -1.99 12.27
CA LEU A 158 6.31 -0.63 12.01
C LEU A 158 5.18 0.20 11.37
N PRO A 159 4.63 1.19 12.09
CA PRO A 159 3.70 2.15 11.49
C PRO A 159 4.41 2.94 10.38
N LEU A 160 3.80 2.96 9.20
CA LEU A 160 4.36 3.59 7.99
C LEU A 160 3.73 4.95 7.72
N ALA A 161 2.39 5.03 7.82
CA ALA A 161 1.65 6.25 7.56
C ALA A 161 0.37 6.31 8.40
N ALA A 162 -0.11 7.54 8.63
CA ALA A 162 -1.33 7.78 9.41
C ALA A 162 -2.61 7.28 8.71
N ASP A 163 -2.59 7.22 7.38
CA ASP A 163 -3.67 6.73 6.54
C ASP A 163 -3.15 6.26 5.17
N PHE A 164 -4.02 5.63 4.38
CA PHE A 164 -3.64 5.08 3.08
C PHE A 164 -3.25 6.17 2.07
N ARG A 165 -3.86 7.36 2.14
CA ARG A 165 -3.52 8.46 1.24
C ARG A 165 -2.10 8.94 1.49
N ALA A 166 -1.74 9.19 2.75
CA ALA A 166 -0.41 9.61 3.15
C ALA A 166 0.64 8.55 2.80
N PHE A 167 0.28 7.26 2.91
CA PHE A 167 1.15 6.17 2.46
C PHE A 167 1.47 6.29 0.96
N VAL A 168 0.44 6.40 0.11
CA VAL A 168 0.62 6.50 -1.35
C VAL A 168 1.38 7.77 -1.75
N GLU A 169 1.07 8.92 -1.12
CA GLU A 169 1.78 10.18 -1.36
C GLU A 169 3.27 10.12 -0.95
N GLY A 170 3.61 9.28 0.03
CA GLY A 170 4.97 9.05 0.52
C GLY A 170 5.80 8.02 -0.25
N LEU A 171 5.19 7.24 -1.15
CA LEU A 171 5.91 6.25 -1.98
C LEU A 171 6.96 6.93 -2.86
N GLN A 172 8.10 6.27 -3.03
CA GLN A 172 9.24 6.70 -3.82
C GLN A 172 9.72 5.58 -4.75
N PRO A 173 10.51 5.90 -5.79
CA PRO A 173 11.18 4.87 -6.58
C PRO A 173 12.17 4.08 -5.71
N LEU A 174 12.16 2.76 -5.80
CA LEU A 174 13.11 1.89 -5.11
C LEU A 174 14.56 2.24 -5.45
N SER A 175 14.82 2.67 -6.69
CA SER A 175 16.13 3.14 -7.16
C SER A 175 16.70 4.35 -6.40
N ARG A 176 15.93 5.00 -5.52
CA ARG A 176 16.45 6.04 -4.62
C ARG A 176 17.21 5.49 -3.40
N PHE A 177 17.09 4.19 -3.13
CA PHE A 177 17.68 3.52 -1.96
C PHE A 177 18.82 2.56 -2.35
N GLU A 178 19.28 2.63 -3.60
CA GLU A 178 20.44 1.88 -4.13
C GLU A 178 21.78 2.58 -3.88
#